data_AF-A0A2V9VIC8-F1
#
_entry.id   AF-A0A2V9VIC8-F1
#
_cell.length_a   1.000
_cell.length_b   1.000
_cell.length_c   1.000
_cell.angle_alpha   90.00
_cell.angle_beta   90.00
_cell.angle_gamma   90.00
#
_symmetry.space_group_name_H-M   'P 1'
#
loop_
_entity.id
_entity.type
_entity.pdbx_description
1 polymer ?
#
loop_
_entity_poly.entity_id
_entity_poly.type
_entity_poly.pdbx_seq_one_letter_code
_entity_poly.pdbx_strand_id
1 'polypeptide(L)'
;MKMMKTNFRTLVGSGLALCAFAFAPIARSQSSASTPSQRPAAMASMESRSGFATNLESQLRQQGADARVQLDGDHRDDLQIEWQGVGRNDIYKIVNSSAAHDARRMGFSSFTFSNGQQRWDYDLSRESMVVSLVQP
;
A
#
# COMPACT_ATOMS: atom_id res chain seq x y z
N MET A 1 18.82 38.88 8.03
CA MET A 1 18.68 39.78 6.84
C MET A 1 19.06 38.93 5.62
N LYS A 2 18.37 38.83 4.49
CA LYS A 2 17.38 39.66 3.78
C LYS A 2 16.81 38.70 2.70
N MET A 3 15.52 38.37 2.71
CA MET A 3 14.48 38.95 1.84
C MET A 3 14.37 38.32 0.43
N MET A 4 13.33 37.48 0.28
CA MET A 4 12.26 37.40 -0.75
C MET A 4 12.47 37.81 -2.23
N LYS A 5 11.57 37.17 -3.02
CA LYS A 5 11.00 37.48 -4.37
C LYS A 5 11.73 36.83 -5.54
N THR A 6 11.03 36.20 -6.50
CA THR A 6 10.21 36.95 -7.48
C THR A 6 9.14 36.08 -8.20
N ASN A 7 7.93 36.65 -8.21
CA ASN A 7 6.71 36.61 -9.07
C ASN A 7 6.77 35.82 -10.41
N PHE A 8 5.74 35.06 -10.83
CA PHE A 8 4.35 35.40 -11.24
C PHE A 8 4.25 36.35 -12.45
N ARG A 9 3.35 36.01 -13.41
CA ARG A 9 2.98 36.64 -14.71
C ARG A 9 3.66 36.02 -15.93
N THR A 10 3.10 35.87 -17.13
CA THR A 10 1.80 36.15 -17.76
C THR A 10 1.98 35.68 -19.21
N LEU A 11 1.01 35.02 -19.86
CA LEU A 11 0.57 35.48 -21.19
C LEU A 11 -0.77 34.87 -21.62
N VAL A 12 -1.68 35.79 -21.93
CA VAL A 12 -2.94 35.64 -22.65
C VAL A 12 -2.65 35.72 -24.16
N GLY A 13 -3.41 35.00 -24.98
CA GLY A 13 -3.51 35.21 -26.43
C GLY A 13 -4.23 34.03 -27.09
N SER A 14 -5.54 34.10 -27.30
CA SER A 14 -6.22 34.70 -28.48
C SER A 14 -6.02 33.89 -29.77
N GLY A 15 -7.09 33.29 -30.27
CA GLY A 15 -7.09 32.59 -31.56
C GLY A 15 -8.43 31.94 -31.89
N LEU A 16 -9.45 32.78 -32.12
CA LEU A 16 -10.75 32.37 -32.67
C LEU A 16 -10.61 32.32 -34.20
N ALA A 17 -10.70 31.14 -34.80
CA ALA A 17 -10.82 30.99 -36.26
C ALA A 17 -11.71 29.79 -36.60
N LEU A 18 -12.92 30.11 -37.07
CA LEU A 18 -13.85 29.24 -37.78
C LEU A 18 -13.29 28.92 -39.18
N CYS A 19 -13.15 27.63 -39.53
CA CYS A 19 -13.01 27.21 -40.92
C CYS A 19 -13.75 25.89 -41.18
N ALA A 20 -14.83 26.01 -41.95
CA ALA A 20 -15.42 25.12 -42.95
C ALA A 20 -15.33 23.58 -42.81
N PHE A 21 -16.51 22.95 -42.80
CA PHE A 21 -16.71 21.53 -43.08
C PHE A 21 -16.50 21.23 -44.57
N ALA A 22 -15.60 20.30 -44.88
CA ALA A 22 -15.59 19.54 -46.13
C ALA A 22 -15.34 18.05 -45.80
N PHE A 23 -16.33 17.21 -46.09
CA PHE A 23 -16.25 15.74 -46.13
C PHE A 23 -15.62 15.36 -47.50
N ALA A 24 -14.74 14.36 -47.73
CA ALA A 24 -14.29 13.13 -47.08
C ALA A 24 -12.98 12.66 -47.83
N PRO A 25 -12.42 11.42 -47.70
CA PRO A 25 -12.35 10.47 -46.59
C PRO A 25 -10.90 9.91 -46.31
N ILE A 26 -10.79 9.14 -45.21
CA ILE A 26 -9.78 8.10 -44.90
C ILE A 26 -8.32 8.55 -44.63
N ALA A 27 -8.00 8.65 -43.34
CA ALA A 27 -6.82 7.97 -42.77
C ALA A 27 -7.01 7.77 -41.26
N ARG A 28 -7.34 6.52 -40.92
CA ARG A 28 -6.94 5.75 -39.73
C ARG A 28 -6.36 6.53 -38.54
N SER A 29 -7.06 6.39 -37.41
CA SER A 29 -6.55 6.17 -36.03
C SER A 29 -7.18 7.14 -35.05
N GLN A 30 -8.13 6.65 -34.25
CA GLN A 30 -8.34 6.99 -32.82
C GLN A 30 -9.73 6.54 -32.38
N SER A 31 -9.84 5.27 -32.01
CA SER A 31 -10.77 4.84 -30.97
C SER A 31 -10.34 3.47 -30.49
N SER A 32 -9.33 3.48 -29.63
CA SER A 32 -9.44 2.66 -28.44
C SER A 32 -9.41 3.65 -27.30
N ALA A 33 -10.56 3.79 -26.65
CA ALA A 33 -10.64 4.35 -25.33
C ALA A 33 -9.50 3.72 -24.52
N SER A 34 -8.56 4.54 -24.06
CA SER A 34 -7.76 4.18 -22.92
C SER A 34 -8.70 4.22 -21.73
N THR A 35 -9.50 3.16 -21.54
CA THR A 35 -9.83 2.70 -20.20
C THR A 35 -8.56 2.88 -19.38
N PRO A 36 -8.60 3.53 -18.21
CA PRO A 36 -7.48 3.46 -17.31
C PRO A 36 -7.35 1.97 -16.99
N SER A 37 -6.48 1.28 -17.72
CA SER A 37 -6.08 -0.08 -17.42
C SER A 37 -5.59 0.01 -16.01
N GLN A 38 -6.43 -0.48 -15.11
CA GLN A 38 -6.18 -0.65 -13.71
C GLN A 38 -4.94 -1.54 -13.68
N ARG A 39 -3.77 -0.89 -13.65
CA ARG A 39 -2.47 -1.55 -13.63
C ARG A 39 -2.60 -2.54 -12.49
N PRO A 40 -2.47 -3.86 -12.73
CA PRO A 40 -2.36 -4.80 -11.63
C PRO A 40 -1.30 -4.21 -10.72
N ALA A 41 -1.63 -3.99 -9.45
CA ALA A 41 -0.67 -3.46 -8.48
C ALA A 41 0.58 -4.34 -8.66
N ALA A 42 1.66 -3.73 -9.15
CA ALA A 42 2.87 -4.47 -9.46
C ALA A 42 3.27 -5.14 -8.14
N MET A 43 3.15 -6.47 -8.08
CA MET A 43 3.45 -7.20 -6.85
C MET A 43 4.87 -6.81 -6.44
N ALA A 44 5.02 -6.34 -5.21
CA ALA A 44 6.31 -5.87 -4.74
C ALA A 44 7.33 -7.01 -4.84
N SER A 45 8.58 -6.68 -5.18
CA SER A 45 9.65 -7.67 -5.21
C SER A 45 9.83 -8.29 -3.81
N MET A 46 10.38 -9.50 -3.76
CA MET A 46 10.67 -10.18 -2.50
C MET A 46 11.59 -9.36 -1.60
N GLU A 47 12.57 -8.66 -2.17
CA GLU A 47 13.44 -7.73 -1.46
C GLU A 47 12.66 -6.58 -0.83
N SER A 48 11.68 -6.01 -1.55
CA SER A 48 10.81 -4.94 -1.02
C SER A 48 9.96 -5.43 0.15
N ARG A 49 9.44 -6.65 0.06
CA ARG A 49 8.66 -7.28 1.14
C ARG A 49 9.51 -7.56 2.37
N SER A 50 10.72 -8.08 2.19
CA SER A 50 11.68 -8.28 3.29
C SER A 50 12.07 -6.94 3.93
N GLY A 51 12.31 -5.90 3.13
CA GLY A 51 12.58 -4.55 3.63
C GLY A 51 11.40 -3.99 4.43
N PHE A 52 10.17 -4.22 3.98
CA PHE A 52 8.96 -3.85 4.71
C PHE A 52 8.87 -4.55 6.07
N ALA A 53 9.07 -5.88 6.12
CA ALA A 53 9.07 -6.64 7.37
C ALA A 53 10.11 -6.11 8.38
N THR A 54 11.34 -5.88 7.94
CA THR A 54 12.42 -5.31 8.77
C THR A 54 12.10 -3.92 9.29
N ASN A 55 11.51 -3.06 8.45
CA ASN A 55 11.10 -1.72 8.86
C ASN A 55 9.96 -1.76 9.88
N LEU A 56 8.97 -2.62 9.66
CA LEU A 56 7.87 -2.81 10.60
C LEU A 56 8.37 -3.34 11.95
N GLU A 57 9.27 -4.33 11.95
CA GLU A 57 9.91 -4.83 13.18
C GLU A 57 10.63 -3.70 13.92
N SER A 58 11.43 -2.91 13.21
CA SER A 58 12.17 -1.79 13.78
C SER A 58 11.24 -0.73 14.39
N GLN A 59 10.13 -0.42 13.72
CA GLN A 59 9.13 0.53 14.23
C GLN A 59 8.46 0.02 15.51
N LEU A 60 8.07 -1.26 15.55
CA LEU A 60 7.48 -1.87 16.74
C LEU A 60 8.48 -1.85 17.91
N ARG A 61 9.75 -2.19 17.66
CA ARG A 61 10.81 -2.14 18.66
C ARG A 61 11.09 -0.74 19.18
N GLN A 62 11.07 0.28 18.32
CA GLN A 62 11.19 1.69 18.72
C GLN A 62 10.04 2.16 19.61
N GLN A 63 8.88 1.51 19.52
CA GLN A 63 7.72 1.76 20.38
C GLN A 63 7.77 0.94 21.70
N GLY A 64 8.86 0.21 21.95
CA GLY A 64 9.05 -0.60 23.15
C GLY A 64 8.44 -2.00 23.07
N ALA A 65 8.00 -2.45 21.89
CA ALA A 65 7.55 -3.81 21.69
C ALA A 65 8.75 -4.75 21.49
N ASP A 66 8.83 -5.84 22.26
CA ASP A 66 9.71 -6.95 21.89
C ASP A 66 9.01 -7.79 20.81
N ALA A 67 9.12 -7.28 19.57
CA ALA A 67 8.50 -7.85 18.39
C ALA A 67 9.53 -8.42 17.43
N ARG A 68 9.15 -9.50 16.75
CA ARG A 68 9.85 -10.10 15.62
C ARG A 68 8.89 -10.21 14.44
N VAL A 69 9.34 -9.81 13.25
CA VAL A 69 8.50 -9.82 12.04
C VAL A 69 9.17 -10.65 10.96
N GLN A 70 8.41 -11.58 10.37
CA GLN A 70 8.90 -12.53 9.39
C GLN A 70 7.90 -12.67 8.24
N LEU A 71 8.40 -12.98 7.05
CA LEU A 71 7.56 -13.37 5.92
C LEU A 71 7.24 -14.87 6.04
N ASP A 72 5.97 -15.21 5.91
CA ASP A 72 5.46 -16.58 5.98
C ASP A 72 4.58 -16.91 4.75
N GLY A 73 4.21 -18.18 4.61
CA GLY A 73 3.44 -18.71 3.49
C GLY A 73 4.28 -19.00 2.24
N ASP A 74 3.77 -19.85 1.36
CA ASP A 74 4.47 -20.32 0.15
C ASP A 74 4.89 -19.17 -0.78
N HIS A 75 4.06 -18.12 -0.84
CA HIS A 75 4.29 -16.94 -1.65
C HIS A 75 4.89 -15.76 -0.88
N ARG A 76 5.20 -15.95 0.41
CA ARG A 76 5.75 -14.89 1.29
C ARG A 76 4.91 -13.63 1.27
N ASP A 77 3.60 -13.83 1.28
CA ASP A 77 2.55 -12.83 1.28
C ASP A 77 1.82 -12.77 2.62
N ASP A 78 2.22 -13.58 3.59
CA ASP A 78 1.80 -13.47 4.98
C ASP A 78 2.92 -12.81 5.81
N LEU A 79 2.52 -11.91 6.71
CA LEU A 79 3.43 -11.32 7.70
C LEU A 79 3.16 -11.92 9.07
N GLN A 80 4.12 -12.70 9.57
CA GLN A 80 4.11 -13.23 10.91
C GLN A 80 4.77 -12.24 11.87
N ILE A 81 4.04 -11.83 12.90
CA ILE A 81 4.42 -10.84 13.90
C ILE A 81 4.34 -11.51 15.27
N GLU A 82 5.49 -11.91 15.79
CA GLU A 82 5.61 -12.45 17.13
C GLU A 82 5.88 -11.29 18.09
N TRP A 83 4.99 -11.04 19.04
CA TRP A 83 5.12 -9.96 20.01
C TRP A 83 4.52 -10.40 21.35
N GLN A 84 5.37 -10.64 22.35
CA GLN A 84 4.98 -11.26 23.63
C GLN A 84 3.90 -10.48 24.40
N GLY A 85 3.89 -9.15 24.28
CA GLY A 85 2.92 -8.28 24.95
C GLY A 85 1.72 -7.88 24.08
N VAL A 86 1.58 -8.42 22.87
CA VAL A 86 0.52 -7.96 21.95
C VAL A 86 -0.85 -8.32 22.48
N GLY A 87 -1.74 -7.31 22.49
CA GLY A 87 -3.16 -7.47 22.74
C GLY A 87 -3.99 -7.03 21.55
N ARG A 88 -5.30 -7.33 21.62
CA ARG A 88 -6.27 -6.98 20.56
C ARG A 88 -6.26 -5.47 20.23
N ASN A 89 -6.09 -4.61 21.22
CA ASN A 89 -6.05 -3.15 21.01
C ASN A 89 -4.84 -2.72 20.17
N ASP A 90 -3.68 -3.35 20.39
CA ASP A 90 -2.47 -3.01 19.65
C ASP A 90 -2.52 -3.54 18.21
N ILE A 91 -3.09 -4.73 18.02
CA ILE A 91 -3.40 -5.27 16.70
C ILE A 91 -4.31 -4.30 15.94
N TYR A 92 -5.37 -3.81 16.59
CA TYR A 92 -6.27 -2.84 15.95
C TYR A 92 -5.56 -1.55 15.54
N LYS A 93 -4.60 -1.05 16.34
CA LYS A 93 -3.80 0.12 15.93
C LYS A 93 -2.98 -0.19 14.68
N ILE A 94 -2.37 -1.36 14.58
CA ILE A 94 -1.53 -1.75 13.43
C ILE A 94 -2.38 -1.94 12.18
N VAL A 95 -3.48 -2.71 12.25
CA VAL A 95 -4.30 -3.01 11.05
C VAL A 95 -5.07 -1.79 10.52
N ASN A 96 -5.25 -0.76 11.33
CA ASN A 96 -5.81 0.53 10.92
C ASN A 96 -4.73 1.60 10.62
N SER A 97 -3.45 1.26 10.68
CA SER A 97 -2.34 2.18 10.37
C SER A 97 -2.00 2.20 8.87
N SER A 98 -1.15 3.14 8.48
CA SER A 98 -0.58 3.16 7.12
C SER A 98 0.19 1.89 6.78
N ALA A 99 0.76 1.19 7.76
CA ALA A 99 1.49 -0.06 7.53
C ALA A 99 0.60 -1.15 6.90
N ALA A 100 -0.66 -1.28 7.35
CA ALA A 100 -1.61 -2.22 6.77
C ALA A 100 -2.02 -1.83 5.35
N HIS A 101 -2.15 -0.53 5.08
CA HIS A 101 -2.40 -0.02 3.73
C HIS A 101 -1.23 -0.30 2.79
N ASP A 102 0.00 -0.03 3.23
CA ASP A 102 1.21 -0.27 2.45
C ASP A 102 1.41 -1.77 2.20
N ALA A 103 1.14 -2.61 3.19
CA ALA A 103 1.20 -4.06 3.03
C ALA A 103 0.25 -4.57 1.94
N ARG A 104 -1.01 -4.10 1.91
CA ARG A 104 -1.96 -4.43 0.83
C ARG A 104 -1.43 -4.03 -0.54
N ARG A 105 -0.85 -2.83 -0.65
CA ARG A 105 -0.27 -2.34 -1.92
C ARG A 105 0.95 -3.15 -2.36
N MET A 106 1.68 -3.75 -1.43
CA MET A 106 2.80 -4.66 -1.71
C MET A 106 2.35 -6.10 -2.02
N GLY A 107 1.05 -6.38 -1.91
CA GLY A 107 0.45 -7.68 -2.19
C GLY A 107 0.58 -8.68 -1.05
N PHE A 108 0.64 -8.21 0.19
CA PHE A 108 0.40 -9.07 1.36
C PHE A 108 -1.08 -9.40 1.49
N SER A 109 -1.39 -10.64 1.87
CA SER A 109 -2.74 -11.17 2.00
C SER A 109 -3.21 -11.18 3.46
N SER A 110 -2.31 -11.46 4.41
CA SER A 110 -2.65 -11.49 5.83
C SER A 110 -1.54 -11.01 6.77
N PHE A 111 -1.95 -10.60 7.98
CA PHE A 111 -1.08 -10.44 9.14
C PHE A 111 -1.43 -11.51 10.18
N THR A 112 -0.43 -12.23 10.64
CA THR A 112 -0.54 -13.15 11.76
C THR A 112 0.16 -12.54 12.96
N PHE A 113 -0.57 -12.28 14.04
CA PHE A 113 0.00 -11.86 15.32
C PHE A 113 0.03 -13.03 16.28
N SER A 114 1.08 -13.15 17.08
CA SER A 114 1.16 -14.16 18.15
C SER A 114 1.87 -13.61 19.38
N ASN A 115 1.37 -13.96 20.56
CA ASN A 115 2.07 -13.72 21.84
C ASN A 115 2.56 -15.02 22.51
N GLY A 116 2.53 -16.14 21.80
CA GLY A 116 2.88 -17.47 22.32
C GLY A 116 1.74 -18.20 23.04
N GLN A 117 0.65 -17.52 23.38
CA GLN A 117 -0.57 -18.16 23.94
C GLN A 117 -1.75 -18.06 22.99
N GLN A 118 -1.87 -16.93 22.30
CA GLN A 118 -2.93 -16.59 21.39
C GLN A 118 -2.34 -16.20 20.04
N ARG A 119 -3.09 -16.53 19.00
CA ARG A 119 -2.82 -16.18 17.62
C ARG A 119 -4.01 -15.39 17.07
N TRP A 120 -3.72 -14.31 16.36
CA TRP A 120 -4.70 -13.52 15.65
C TRP A 120 -4.33 -13.47 14.18
N ASP A 121 -5.19 -14.03 13.34
CA ASP A 121 -5.04 -14.02 11.90
C ASP A 121 -5.95 -12.93 11.34
N TYR A 122 -5.34 -11.86 10.82
CA TYR A 122 -6.02 -10.73 10.22
C TYR A 122 -5.92 -10.80 8.70
N ASP A 123 -7.05 -10.94 8.03
CA ASP A 123 -7.14 -10.91 6.58
C ASP A 123 -7.19 -9.46 6.09
N LEU A 124 -6.19 -9.06 5.30
CA LEU A 124 -6.07 -7.69 4.81
C LEU A 124 -7.15 -7.33 3.77
N SER A 125 -7.68 -8.31 3.05
CA SER A 125 -8.67 -8.11 1.98
C SER A 125 -10.10 -8.08 2.52
N ARG A 126 -10.40 -8.95 3.49
CA ARG A 126 -11.71 -9.03 4.15
C ARG A 126 -11.83 -8.10 5.35
N GLU A 127 -10.71 -7.54 5.81
CA GLU A 127 -10.64 -6.69 7.00
C GLU A 127 -11.25 -7.36 8.24
N SER A 128 -10.93 -8.65 8.41
CA SER A 128 -11.52 -9.51 9.43
C SER A 128 -10.43 -10.21 10.24
N MET A 129 -10.66 -10.36 11.55
CA MET A 129 -9.74 -11.02 12.46
C MET A 129 -10.36 -12.30 13.01
N VAL A 130 -9.61 -13.40 12.93
CA VAL A 130 -9.90 -14.66 13.63
C VAL A 130 -8.92 -14.83 14.77
N VAL A 131 -9.39 -15.35 15.91
CA VAL A 131 -8.56 -15.58 17.09
C VAL A 131 -8.56 -17.05 17.44
N SER A 132 -7.37 -17.59 17.66
CA SER A 132 -7.14 -18.98 18.00
C SER A 132 -6.18 -19.10 19.19
N LEU A 133 -6.28 -20.18 19.95
CA LEU A 133 -5.27 -20.54 20.95
C LEU A 133 -4.10 -21.23 20.25
N VAL A 134 -2.87 -20.91 20.67
CA VAL A 134 -1.68 -21.64 20.24
C VAL A 134 -1.67 -22.96 21.00
N GLN A 135 -1.81 -24.09 20.29
CA GLN A 135 -1.70 -25.40 20.91
C GLN A 135 -0.23 -25.69 21.25
N PRO A 136 0.06 -26.27 22.43
CA PRO A 136 1.41 -26.59 22.88
C PRO A 136 2.06 -27.72 22.07
#